data_AF-A0A8T2XN17-F1
#
_entry.id   AF-A0A8T2XN17-F1
#
_cell.length_a   1.000
_cell.length_b   1.000
_cell.length_c   1.000
_cell.angle_alpha   90.00
_cell.angle_beta   90.00
_cell.angle_gamma   90.00
#
_symmetry.space_group_name_H-M   'P 1'
#
loop_
_entity.id
_entity.type
_entity.pdbx_description
1 polymer ?
#
loop_
_entity_poly.entity_id
_entity_poly.type
_entity_poly.pdbx_seq_one_letter_code
_entity_poly.pdbx_strand_id
1 'polypeptide(L)'
;EVIGSTCIFIALLRSMVNLKRFAVAFYGSSSRPQLVALVAQDEIISAGGQVEPPGMHMIYLPYSDDVRHVEEANTNAGAPRATDEQIKKAAALIKRIDLKDFSVFQFANPGLQRHYAVLQALALDEDDMPEINDETLPDEEGMARPGVVKAVEEFKLSVYGENYDEESDTGNGKASDASKKRKTAAENAAKESANYNWPDLADNGQLKDLTVTELKYYLTAHNLPVTGKKEVLISRILTHLGK
;
A
#
# COMPACT_ATOMS: atom_id res chain seq x y z
N GLU A 1 15.14 -47.67 10.60
CA GLU A 1 15.61 -46.87 11.75
C GLU A 1 17.07 -47.18 12.00
N VAL A 2 17.93 -46.17 12.16
CA VAL A 2 19.37 -46.39 12.38
C VAL A 2 19.62 -46.33 13.88
N ILE A 3 20.04 -47.45 14.48
CA ILE A 3 20.29 -47.54 15.91
C ILE A 3 21.32 -46.48 16.32
N GLY A 4 21.01 -45.68 17.34
CA GLY A 4 21.86 -44.60 17.85
C GLY A 4 21.61 -43.21 17.23
N SER A 5 20.75 -43.10 16.21
CA SER A 5 20.40 -41.82 15.59
C SER A 5 19.85 -40.81 16.62
N THR A 6 18.99 -41.26 17.52
CA THR A 6 18.36 -40.41 18.54
C THR A 6 19.39 -39.82 19.51
N CYS A 7 20.38 -40.61 19.93
CA CYS A 7 21.42 -40.14 20.85
C CYS A 7 22.28 -39.04 20.20
N ILE A 8 22.72 -39.27 18.96
CA ILE A 8 23.51 -38.30 18.19
C ILE A 8 22.68 -37.04 17.90
N PHE A 9 21.42 -37.21 17.50
CA PHE A 9 20.52 -36.11 17.23
C PHE A 9 20.31 -35.20 18.45
N ILE A 10 20.03 -35.79 19.63
CA ILE A 10 19.87 -35.03 20.87
C ILE A 10 21.17 -34.32 21.26
N ALA A 11 22.33 -34.96 21.11
CA ALA A 11 23.62 -34.34 21.39
C ALA A 11 23.91 -33.15 20.46
N LEU A 12 23.59 -33.29 19.17
CA LEU A 12 23.73 -32.23 18.18
C LEU A 12 22.77 -31.07 18.47
N LEU A 13 21.49 -31.36 18.70
CA LEU A 13 20.46 -30.38 19.03
C LEU A 13 20.88 -29.50 20.22
N ARG A 14 21.24 -30.13 21.34
CA ARG A 14 21.68 -29.42 22.55
C ARG A 14 22.93 -28.57 22.30
N SER A 15 23.88 -29.08 21.52
CA SER A 15 25.10 -28.34 21.18
C SER A 15 24.81 -27.11 20.32
N MET A 16 23.90 -27.23 19.34
CA MET A 16 23.47 -26.14 18.47
C MET A 16 22.80 -25.01 19.24
N VAL A 17 21.90 -25.35 20.18
CA VAL A 17 21.26 -24.39 21.09
C VAL A 17 22.31 -23.69 21.96
N ASN A 18 23.17 -24.44 22.64
CA ASN A 18 24.18 -23.89 23.54
C ASN A 18 25.17 -22.95 22.84
N LEU A 19 25.58 -23.30 21.62
CA LEU A 19 26.54 -22.53 20.84
C LEU A 19 25.89 -21.44 19.99
N LYS A 20 24.55 -21.37 19.94
CA LYS A 20 23.76 -20.47 19.08
C LYS A 20 24.17 -20.60 17.61
N ARG A 21 24.28 -21.84 17.12
CA ARG A 21 24.64 -22.17 15.74
C ARG A 21 23.52 -22.98 15.08
N PHE A 22 23.35 -22.78 13.79
CA PHE A 22 22.50 -23.61 12.93
C PHE A 22 23.40 -24.46 12.01
N ALA A 23 22.87 -25.59 11.54
CA ALA A 23 23.59 -26.44 10.59
C ALA A 23 23.16 -26.11 9.17
N VAL A 24 24.08 -26.16 8.22
CA VAL A 24 23.78 -26.00 6.79
C VAL A 24 23.84 -27.38 6.14
N ALA A 25 22.82 -27.72 5.38
CA ALA A 25 22.70 -29.01 4.71
C ALA A 25 22.14 -28.87 3.30
N PHE A 26 22.30 -29.91 2.49
CA PHE A 26 21.58 -30.06 1.23
C PHE A 26 20.37 -30.98 1.45
N TYR A 27 19.22 -30.54 0.99
CA TYR A 27 17.97 -31.29 1.00
C TYR A 27 17.49 -31.55 -0.44
N GLY A 28 16.81 -32.67 -0.66
CA GLY A 28 16.25 -33.03 -1.96
C GLY A 28 17.08 -34.03 -2.76
N SER A 29 16.72 -34.18 -4.04
CA SER A 29 17.38 -35.14 -4.94
C SER A 29 18.74 -34.61 -5.43
N SER A 30 19.61 -35.50 -5.90
CA SER A 30 20.88 -35.12 -6.54
C SER A 30 20.70 -34.21 -7.75
N SER A 31 19.55 -34.27 -8.44
CA SER A 31 19.24 -33.45 -9.60
C SER A 31 18.77 -32.03 -9.25
N ARG A 32 18.27 -31.82 -8.03
CA ARG A 32 17.74 -30.55 -7.53
C ARG A 32 18.07 -30.42 -6.04
N PRO A 33 19.36 -30.32 -5.68
CA PRO A 33 19.74 -30.07 -4.30
C PRO A 33 19.28 -28.66 -3.92
N GLN A 34 18.73 -28.51 -2.72
CA GLN A 34 18.35 -27.23 -2.14
C GLN A 34 19.13 -27.01 -0.87
N LEU A 35 19.75 -25.83 -0.74
CA LEU A 35 20.45 -25.47 0.48
C LEU A 35 19.45 -25.14 1.59
N VAL A 36 19.62 -25.75 2.76
CA VAL A 36 18.75 -25.53 3.92
C VAL A 36 19.57 -25.20 5.16
N ALA A 37 19.01 -24.34 6.00
CA ALA A 37 19.46 -24.09 7.36
C ALA A 37 18.60 -24.89 8.34
N LEU A 38 19.22 -25.80 9.09
CA LEU A 38 18.61 -26.53 10.19
C LEU A 38 18.81 -25.73 11.47
N VAL A 39 17.74 -25.12 11.96
CA VAL A 39 17.73 -24.33 13.19
C VAL A 39 17.22 -25.18 14.34
N ALA A 40 18.03 -25.32 15.39
CA ALA A 40 17.63 -26.07 16.58
C ALA A 40 16.48 -25.37 17.33
N GLN A 41 15.48 -26.14 17.74
CA GLN A 41 14.31 -25.69 18.49
C GLN A 41 14.17 -26.54 19.76
N ASP A 42 14.10 -25.86 20.90
CA ASP A 42 13.82 -26.50 22.19
C ASP A 42 12.33 -26.77 22.35
N GLU A 43 12.01 -27.72 23.23
CA GLU A 43 10.63 -28.02 23.56
C GLU A 43 10.02 -26.91 24.43
N ILE A 44 8.84 -26.41 24.03
CA ILE A 44 8.03 -25.50 24.84
C ILE A 44 6.75 -26.21 25.25
N ILE A 45 6.55 -26.36 26.56
CA ILE A 45 5.38 -27.01 27.15
C ILE A 45 4.54 -25.95 27.87
N SER A 46 3.24 -25.97 27.61
CA SER A 46 2.25 -25.17 28.34
C SER A 46 1.25 -26.09 29.06
N ALA A 47 0.36 -25.51 29.87
CA ALA A 47 -0.64 -26.27 30.63
C ALA A 47 -1.56 -27.14 29.74
N GLY A 48 -1.75 -26.75 28.48
CA GLY A 48 -2.54 -27.49 27.48
C GLY A 48 -1.78 -28.55 26.67
N GLY A 49 -0.48 -28.73 26.91
CA GLY A 49 0.36 -29.68 26.19
C GLY A 49 1.60 -29.05 25.56
N GLN A 50 2.22 -29.81 24.64
CA GLN A 50 3.40 -29.35 23.89
C GLN A 50 2.98 -28.29 22.87
N VAL A 51 3.57 -27.09 22.99
CA VAL A 51 3.36 -25.96 22.08
C VAL A 51 4.37 -26.01 20.94
N GLU A 52 5.64 -26.17 21.28
CA GLU A 52 6.72 -26.34 20.30
C GLU A 52 7.42 -27.69 20.53
N PRO A 53 7.50 -28.57 19.52
CA PRO A 53 8.19 -29.84 19.65
C PRO A 53 9.72 -29.67 19.65
N PRO A 54 10.48 -30.54 20.33
CA PRO A 54 11.94 -30.53 20.26
C PRO A 54 12.39 -31.05 18.90
N GLY A 55 13.30 -30.32 18.24
CA GLY A 55 13.79 -30.75 16.94
C GLY A 55 14.56 -29.68 16.19
N MET A 56 14.58 -29.80 14.86
CA MET A 56 15.22 -28.82 13.99
C MET A 56 14.22 -28.30 12.96
N HIS A 57 14.08 -26.99 12.89
CA HIS A 57 13.31 -26.32 11.85
C HIS A 57 14.16 -26.20 10.58
N MET A 58 13.64 -26.70 9.46
CA MET A 58 14.33 -26.67 8.17
C MET A 58 13.90 -25.43 7.38
N ILE A 59 14.80 -24.44 7.30
CA ILE A 59 14.59 -23.21 6.54
C ILE A 59 15.26 -23.35 5.20
N TYR A 60 14.50 -23.20 4.13
CA TYR A 60 15.03 -23.17 2.77
C TYR A 60 15.78 -21.86 2.53
N LEU A 61 17.03 -21.96 2.09
CA LEU A 61 17.84 -20.79 1.74
C LEU A 61 17.65 -20.50 0.25
N PRO A 62 17.33 -19.24 -0.12
CA PRO A 62 17.18 -18.85 -1.51
C PRO A 62 18.52 -18.94 -2.25
N TYR A 63 18.48 -19.31 -3.52
CA TYR A 63 19.62 -19.14 -4.42
C TYR A 63 19.71 -17.69 -4.91
N SER A 64 20.81 -17.34 -5.59
CA SER A 64 20.98 -16.01 -6.17
C SER A 64 19.82 -15.61 -7.08
N ASP A 65 19.25 -16.58 -7.81
CA ASP A 65 18.19 -16.34 -8.78
C ASP A 65 16.83 -16.05 -8.13
N ASP A 66 16.65 -16.47 -6.87
CA ASP A 66 15.44 -16.20 -6.07
C ASP A 66 15.48 -14.80 -5.44
N VAL A 67 16.66 -14.21 -5.28
CA VAL A 67 16.86 -12.89 -4.66
C VAL A 67 16.53 -11.80 -5.68
N ARG A 68 15.49 -11.02 -5.41
CA ARG A 68 15.10 -9.87 -6.23
C ARG A 68 15.80 -8.60 -5.74
N HIS A 69 16.50 -7.90 -6.62
CA HIS A 69 17.07 -6.59 -6.32
C HIS A 69 15.96 -5.54 -6.17
N VAL A 70 16.14 -4.64 -5.21
CA VAL A 70 15.22 -3.51 -5.00
C VAL A 70 15.40 -2.52 -6.15
N GLU A 71 14.29 -2.06 -6.72
CA GLU A 71 14.28 -1.01 -7.74
C GLU A 71 15.03 0.26 -7.25
N GLU A 72 15.94 0.78 -8.05
CA GLU A 72 16.89 1.85 -7.67
C GLU A 72 16.19 3.13 -7.18
N ALA A 73 14.95 3.38 -7.63
CA ALA A 73 14.12 4.50 -7.21
C ALA A 73 13.94 4.60 -5.68
N ASN A 74 13.99 3.47 -4.97
CA ASN A 74 13.84 3.40 -3.51
C ASN A 74 15.18 3.51 -2.75
N THR A 75 16.31 3.47 -3.45
CA THR A 75 17.66 3.44 -2.84
C THR A 75 18.40 4.78 -2.90
N ASN A 76 17.79 5.80 -3.49
CA ASN A 76 18.35 7.14 -3.50
C ASN A 76 18.65 7.57 -2.07
N ALA A 77 19.93 7.84 -1.78
CA ALA A 77 20.47 8.25 -0.48
C ALA A 77 19.89 9.58 0.08
N GLY A 78 18.84 10.11 -0.55
CA GLY A 78 18.07 11.28 -0.13
C GLY A 78 16.64 10.95 0.32
N ALA A 79 16.28 9.68 0.56
CA ALA A 79 14.98 9.35 1.16
C ALA A 79 14.82 10.13 2.49
N PRO A 80 13.73 10.91 2.64
CA PRO A 80 13.55 11.74 3.82
C PRO A 80 13.46 10.84 5.06
N ARG A 81 14.33 11.09 6.04
CA ARG A 81 14.24 10.42 7.33
C ARG A 81 13.16 11.08 8.17
N ALA A 82 12.36 10.26 8.84
CA ALA A 82 11.37 10.75 9.79
C ALA A 82 12.07 11.47 10.96
N THR A 83 11.41 12.48 11.51
CA THR A 83 11.86 13.17 12.71
C THR A 83 11.57 12.33 13.96
N ASP A 84 12.29 12.59 15.05
CA ASP A 84 12.08 11.88 16.33
C ASP A 84 10.65 12.02 16.85
N GLU A 85 10.00 13.16 16.58
CA GLU A 85 8.60 13.39 16.93
C GLU A 85 7.65 12.48 16.14
N GLN A 86 7.85 12.37 14.82
CA GLN A 86 7.08 11.47 13.96
C GLN A 86 7.25 10.01 14.40
N ILE A 87 8.48 9.59 14.73
CA ILE A 87 8.75 8.23 15.24
C ILE A 87 8.02 7.98 16.56
N LYS A 88 8.04 8.95 17.48
CA LYS A 88 7.35 8.83 18.77
C LYS A 88 5.83 8.74 18.62
N LYS A 89 5.24 9.49 17.68
CA LYS A 89 3.81 9.43 17.37
C LYS A 89 3.44 8.09 16.71
N ALA A 90 4.26 7.60 15.78
CA ALA A 90 4.09 6.28 15.17
C ALA A 90 4.17 5.14 16.21
N ALA A 91 5.16 5.18 17.10
CA ALA A 91 5.30 4.19 18.17
C ALA A 91 4.10 4.19 19.13
N ALA A 92 3.54 5.37 19.43
CA ALA A 92 2.33 5.49 20.24
C ALA A 92 1.10 4.89 19.54
N LEU A 93 0.98 5.07 18.22
CA LEU A 93 -0.05 4.44 17.40
C LEU A 93 0.08 2.91 17.41
N ILE A 94 1.27 2.38 17.08
CA ILE A 94 1.53 0.93 17.05
C ILE A 94 1.17 0.30 18.40
N LYS A 95 1.56 0.92 19.52
CA LYS A 95 1.23 0.43 20.86
C LYS A 95 -0.28 0.34 21.15
N ARG A 96 -1.12 1.15 20.48
CA ARG A 96 -2.58 1.11 20.65
C ARG A 96 -3.25 0.05 19.77
N ILE A 97 -2.64 -0.32 18.64
CA ILE A 97 -3.14 -1.33 17.70
C ILE A 97 -2.42 -2.69 17.83
N ASP A 98 -1.50 -2.81 18.79
CA ASP A 98 -0.70 -4.01 19.01
C ASP A 98 -1.57 -5.20 19.49
N LEU A 99 -1.54 -6.30 18.74
CA LEU A 99 -2.18 -7.55 19.10
C LEU A 99 -1.24 -8.35 20.01
N LYS A 100 -1.41 -8.19 21.33
CA LYS A 100 -0.49 -8.75 22.34
C LYS A 100 -0.34 -10.27 22.31
N ASP A 101 -1.40 -11.00 21.97
CA ASP A 101 -1.44 -12.46 22.04
C ASP A 101 -1.73 -13.07 20.65
N PHE A 102 -1.10 -12.53 19.61
CA PHE A 102 -1.26 -13.05 18.25
C PHE A 102 -0.82 -14.53 18.17
N SER A 103 -1.70 -15.37 17.62
CA SER A 103 -1.38 -16.75 17.27
C SER A 103 -1.86 -17.06 15.86
N VAL A 104 -1.04 -17.79 15.11
CA VAL A 104 -1.36 -18.22 13.74
C VAL A 104 -2.61 -19.11 13.71
N PHE A 105 -2.97 -19.74 14.83
CA PHE A 105 -4.16 -20.58 14.96
C PHE A 105 -5.45 -19.81 15.27
N GLN A 106 -5.39 -18.48 15.47
CA GLN A 106 -6.58 -17.68 15.79
C GLN A 106 -7.45 -17.37 14.58
N PHE A 107 -6.91 -17.46 13.37
CA PHE A 107 -7.60 -17.03 12.16
C PHE A 107 -7.90 -18.24 11.29
N ALA A 108 -9.18 -18.51 11.06
CA ALA A 108 -9.59 -19.53 10.11
C ALA A 108 -9.46 -19.03 8.67
N ASN A 109 -9.16 -19.93 7.72
CA ASN A 109 -9.19 -19.59 6.30
C ASN A 109 -10.66 -19.40 5.84
N PRO A 110 -11.08 -18.18 5.45
CA PRO A 110 -12.49 -17.91 5.12
C PRO A 110 -12.98 -18.70 3.91
N GLY A 111 -12.11 -18.93 2.92
CA GLY A 111 -12.41 -19.73 1.74
C GLY A 111 -12.68 -21.19 2.07
N LEU A 112 -11.91 -21.77 2.99
CA LEU A 112 -12.14 -23.14 3.46
C LEU A 112 -13.39 -23.23 4.33
N GLN A 113 -13.60 -22.27 5.24
CA GLN A 113 -14.83 -22.24 6.06
C GLN A 113 -16.07 -22.19 5.16
N ARG A 114 -16.04 -21.34 4.12
CA ARG A 114 -17.12 -21.24 3.12
C ARG A 114 -17.33 -22.51 2.34
N HIS A 115 -16.26 -23.13 1.88
CA HIS A 115 -16.37 -24.38 1.15
C HIS A 115 -17.06 -25.47 1.98
N TYR A 116 -16.63 -25.68 3.23
CA TYR A 116 -17.19 -26.73 4.08
C TYR A 116 -18.59 -26.42 4.60
N ALA A 117 -18.89 -25.16 4.91
CA ALA A 117 -20.24 -24.78 5.34
C ALA A 117 -21.27 -25.03 4.21
N VAL A 118 -20.93 -24.67 2.97
CA VAL A 118 -21.80 -24.92 1.81
C VAL A 118 -21.97 -26.41 1.56
N LEU A 119 -20.89 -27.20 1.66
CA LEU A 119 -20.96 -28.66 1.54
C LEU A 119 -21.85 -29.28 2.62
N GLN A 120 -21.78 -28.76 3.84
CA GLN A 120 -22.62 -29.21 4.95
C GLN A 120 -24.09 -28.88 4.71
N ALA A 121 -24.42 -27.65 4.32
CA ALA A 121 -25.78 -27.23 3.99
C ALA A 121 -26.38 -28.11 2.88
N LEU A 122 -25.60 -28.36 1.82
CA LEU A 122 -26.01 -29.26 0.74
C LEU A 122 -26.23 -30.70 1.22
N ALA A 123 -25.43 -31.20 2.16
CA ALA A 123 -25.57 -32.57 2.69
C ALA A 123 -26.77 -32.72 3.64
N LEU A 124 -27.23 -31.61 4.24
CA LEU A 124 -28.38 -31.56 5.16
C LEU A 124 -29.66 -31.10 4.47
N ASP A 125 -29.64 -30.88 3.14
CA ASP A 125 -30.74 -30.28 2.36
C ASP A 125 -31.25 -28.96 2.96
N GLU A 126 -30.33 -28.10 3.43
CA GLU A 126 -30.63 -26.75 3.89
C GLU A 126 -30.65 -25.77 2.70
N ASP A 127 -31.73 -24.98 2.58
CA ASP A 127 -31.93 -24.02 1.49
C ASP A 127 -31.15 -22.69 1.69
N ASP A 128 -30.72 -22.41 2.92
CA ASP A 128 -30.06 -21.17 3.29
C ASP A 128 -28.55 -21.22 3.04
N MET A 129 -28.00 -20.14 2.48
CA MET A 129 -26.55 -20.00 2.34
C MET A 129 -25.95 -19.69 3.71
N PRO A 130 -24.98 -20.46 4.21
CA PRO A 130 -24.36 -20.20 5.51
C PRO A 130 -23.56 -18.89 5.48
N GLU A 131 -23.84 -18.00 6.44
CA GLU A 131 -23.04 -16.81 6.69
C GLU A 131 -21.76 -17.19 7.45
N ILE A 132 -20.63 -16.69 6.98
CA ILE A 132 -19.32 -16.93 7.60
C ILE A 132 -18.69 -15.59 7.90
N ASN A 133 -18.27 -15.45 9.15
CA ASN A 133 -17.50 -14.31 9.59
C ASN A 133 -16.05 -14.43 9.08
N ASP A 134 -15.59 -13.43 8.35
CA ASP A 134 -14.21 -13.35 7.89
C ASP A 134 -13.34 -12.70 8.98
N GLU A 135 -12.66 -13.55 9.75
CA GLU A 135 -11.77 -13.12 10.83
C GLU A 135 -10.49 -12.43 10.31
N THR A 136 -10.22 -12.47 9.00
CA THR A 136 -9.03 -11.82 8.42
C THR A 136 -9.24 -10.33 8.16
N LEU A 137 -10.49 -9.85 8.25
CA LEU A 137 -10.80 -8.43 8.13
C LEU A 137 -10.38 -7.66 9.41
N PRO A 138 -9.91 -6.40 9.28
CA PRO A 138 -9.59 -5.58 10.43
C PRO A 138 -10.80 -5.37 11.34
N ASP A 139 -10.58 -5.35 12.66
CA ASP A 139 -11.60 -5.01 13.65
C ASP A 139 -11.97 -3.52 13.57
N GLU A 140 -13.01 -3.20 12.81
CA GLU A 140 -13.49 -1.83 12.62
C GLU A 140 -13.90 -1.16 13.95
N GLU A 141 -14.52 -1.92 14.86
CA GLU A 141 -14.96 -1.42 16.16
C GLU A 141 -13.76 -1.10 17.06
N GLY A 142 -12.76 -1.99 17.08
CA GLY A 142 -11.49 -1.79 17.77
C GLY A 142 -10.72 -0.58 17.25
N MET A 143 -10.72 -0.38 15.93
CA MET A 143 -10.04 0.74 15.27
C MET A 143 -10.79 2.07 15.44
N ALA A 144 -12.11 2.05 15.59
CA ALA A 144 -12.94 3.23 15.84
C ALA A 144 -12.83 3.77 17.29
N ARG A 145 -12.12 3.06 18.17
CA ARG A 145 -11.94 3.50 19.57
C ARG A 145 -11.29 4.90 19.59
N PRO A 146 -11.78 5.85 20.42
CA PRO A 146 -11.27 7.23 20.45
C PRO A 146 -9.76 7.34 20.67
N GLY A 147 -9.19 6.39 21.43
CA GLY A 147 -7.74 6.32 21.61
C GLY A 147 -7.00 5.99 20.31
N VAL A 148 -7.47 5.04 19.51
CA VAL A 148 -6.80 4.68 18.25
C VAL A 148 -6.94 5.85 17.27
N VAL A 149 -8.17 6.36 17.09
CA VAL A 149 -8.46 7.49 16.20
C VAL A 149 -7.58 8.70 16.51
N LYS A 150 -7.48 9.10 17.78
CA LYS A 150 -6.62 10.21 18.19
C LYS A 150 -5.14 9.97 17.89
N ALA A 151 -4.65 8.74 18.07
CA ALA A 151 -3.26 8.43 17.74
C ALA A 151 -2.99 8.46 16.23
N VAL A 152 -3.97 8.02 15.43
CA VAL A 152 -3.91 8.12 13.97
C VAL A 152 -3.89 9.58 13.53
N GLU A 153 -4.81 10.41 14.05
CA GLU A 153 -4.87 11.84 13.74
C GLU A 153 -3.59 12.58 14.13
N GLU A 154 -3.07 12.36 15.34
CA GLU A 154 -1.81 12.96 15.79
C GLU A 154 -0.62 12.55 14.91
N PHE A 155 -0.59 11.30 14.44
CA PHE A 155 0.45 10.84 13.52
C PHE A 155 0.29 11.46 12.13
N LYS A 156 -0.93 11.47 11.59
CA LYS A 156 -1.26 12.11 10.31
C LYS A 156 -0.84 13.57 10.29
N LEU A 157 -1.21 14.35 11.31
CA LEU A 157 -0.84 15.75 11.46
C LEU A 157 0.68 15.95 11.51
N SER A 158 1.41 15.05 12.19
CA SER A 158 2.87 15.15 12.30
C SER A 158 3.62 14.85 11.00
N VAL A 159 3.02 14.07 10.09
CA VAL A 159 3.64 13.66 8.82
C VAL A 159 3.21 14.58 7.68
N TYR A 160 1.90 14.81 7.56
CA TYR A 160 1.33 15.50 6.40
C TYR A 160 0.98 16.97 6.67
N GLY A 161 0.95 17.40 7.93
CA GLY A 161 0.53 18.75 8.33
C GLY A 161 -0.99 18.97 8.30
N GLU A 162 -1.43 20.20 8.60
CA GLU A 162 -2.85 20.55 8.73
C GLU A 162 -3.59 20.70 7.37
N ASN A 163 -2.86 20.83 6.27
CA ASN A 163 -3.41 21.10 4.93
C ASN A 163 -3.38 19.90 4.00
N TYR A 164 -3.22 18.69 4.54
CA TYR A 164 -3.20 17.48 3.72
C TYR A 164 -4.62 17.03 3.38
N ASP A 165 -4.98 17.18 2.11
CA ASP A 165 -6.28 16.79 1.58
C ASP A 165 -6.19 15.36 1.01
N GLU A 166 -6.51 14.36 1.84
CA GLU A 166 -6.50 12.92 1.49
C GLU A 166 -7.36 12.61 0.25
N GLU A 167 -8.40 13.42 -0.03
CA GLU A 167 -9.31 13.25 -1.17
C GLU A 167 -8.74 13.72 -2.51
N SER A 168 -7.60 14.43 -2.53
CA SER A 168 -6.96 14.86 -3.78
C SER A 168 -6.15 13.75 -4.46
N ASP A 169 -5.72 12.74 -3.70
CA ASP A 169 -4.87 11.64 -4.17
C ASP A 169 -5.59 10.28 -4.16
N THR A 170 -6.65 10.13 -3.37
CA THR A 170 -7.57 8.99 -3.46
C THR A 170 -8.79 9.37 -4.30
N GLY A 171 -8.81 8.90 -5.55
CA GLY A 171 -9.86 9.19 -6.54
C GLY A 171 -11.23 8.58 -6.23
N ASN A 172 -11.75 8.75 -5.01
CA ASN A 172 -13.07 8.25 -4.65
C ASN A 172 -13.69 9.05 -3.49
N GLY A 173 -14.35 10.17 -3.81
CA GLY A 173 -15.07 10.98 -2.83
C GLY A 173 -15.89 12.10 -3.48
N LYS A 174 -17.16 12.23 -3.10
CA LYS A 174 -18.22 12.98 -3.79
C LYS A 174 -18.07 14.50 -3.65
N ALA A 175 -17.42 15.16 -4.62
CA ALA A 175 -17.58 16.59 -4.87
C ALA A 175 -18.21 16.79 -6.27
N SER A 176 -19.26 17.61 -6.34
CA SER A 176 -20.09 17.83 -7.53
C SER A 176 -19.29 18.01 -8.83
N ASP A 177 -19.62 17.20 -9.83
CA ASP A 177 -18.98 17.10 -11.15
C ASP A 177 -18.84 18.47 -11.87
N ALA A 178 -19.70 19.45 -11.55
CA ALA A 178 -19.72 20.78 -12.16
C ALA A 178 -18.58 21.71 -11.69
N SER A 179 -18.10 21.59 -10.46
CA SER A 179 -17.00 22.40 -9.92
C SER A 179 -15.63 21.81 -10.27
N LYS A 180 -15.52 20.47 -10.33
CA LYS A 180 -14.32 19.75 -10.82
C LYS A 180 -14.00 20.08 -12.29
N LYS A 181 -14.99 20.09 -13.18
CA LYS A 181 -14.79 20.42 -14.61
C LYS A 181 -14.30 21.84 -14.86
N ARG A 182 -14.68 22.82 -14.01
CA ARG A 182 -14.23 24.22 -14.14
C ARG A 182 -12.79 24.40 -13.68
N LYS A 183 -12.37 23.73 -12.61
CA LYS A 183 -11.01 23.86 -12.07
C LYS A 183 -9.97 23.16 -12.95
N THR A 184 -10.27 21.95 -13.45
CA THR A 184 -9.37 21.23 -14.37
C THR A 184 -9.27 21.89 -15.75
N ALA A 185 -10.38 22.46 -16.25
CA ALA A 185 -10.36 23.22 -17.50
C ALA A 185 -9.55 24.51 -17.37
N ALA A 186 -9.58 25.19 -16.21
CA ALA A 186 -8.80 26.39 -15.95
C ALA A 186 -7.29 26.10 -15.83
N GLU A 187 -6.89 25.01 -15.16
CA GLU A 187 -5.49 24.62 -15.04
C GLU A 187 -4.88 24.15 -16.37
N ASN A 188 -5.63 23.38 -17.17
CA ASN A 188 -5.19 22.99 -18.51
C ASN A 188 -5.15 24.20 -19.46
N ALA A 189 -6.13 25.10 -19.37
CA ALA A 189 -6.12 26.34 -20.14
C ALA A 189 -4.94 27.26 -19.77
N ALA A 190 -4.56 27.33 -18.49
CA ALA A 190 -3.41 28.11 -18.04
C ALA A 190 -2.09 27.55 -18.61
N LYS A 191 -1.90 26.23 -18.57
CA LYS A 191 -0.72 25.56 -19.15
C LYS A 191 -0.63 25.74 -20.67
N GLU A 192 -1.74 25.53 -21.38
CA GLU A 192 -1.78 25.70 -22.84
C GLU A 192 -1.67 27.19 -23.25
N SER A 193 -2.20 28.12 -22.45
CA SER A 193 -2.04 29.55 -22.71
C SER A 193 -0.60 30.04 -22.50
N ALA A 194 0.17 29.43 -21.59
CA ALA A 194 1.56 29.78 -21.35
C ALA A 194 2.51 29.33 -22.47
N ASN A 195 2.08 28.40 -23.33
CA ASN A 195 2.86 27.93 -24.49
C ASN A 195 2.93 28.96 -25.64
N TYR A 196 2.08 29.98 -25.63
CA TYR A 196 1.98 30.97 -26.71
C TYR A 196 2.33 32.38 -26.22
N ASN A 197 3.12 33.11 -27.01
CA ASN A 197 3.39 34.52 -26.77
C ASN A 197 2.26 35.39 -27.37
N TRP A 198 1.17 35.57 -26.62
CA TRP A 198 -0.05 36.26 -27.08
C TRP A 198 0.14 37.72 -27.54
N PRO A 199 0.99 38.55 -26.89
CA PRO A 199 1.31 39.89 -27.37
C PRO A 199 1.88 39.94 -28.80
N ASP A 200 2.81 39.03 -29.13
CA ASP A 200 3.45 38.96 -30.46
C ASP A 200 2.48 38.44 -31.53
N LEU A 201 1.64 37.47 -31.17
CA LEU A 201 0.60 36.92 -32.05
C LEU A 201 -0.48 37.96 -32.37
N ALA A 202 -0.77 38.86 -31.42
CA ALA A 202 -1.68 39.99 -31.62
C ALA A 202 -1.09 41.06 -32.54
N ASP A 203 0.20 41.39 -32.41
CA ASP A 203 0.88 42.38 -33.27
C ASP A 203 1.06 41.90 -34.70
N ASN A 204 1.38 40.62 -34.88
CA ASN A 204 1.61 40.03 -36.20
C ASN A 204 0.31 39.62 -36.91
N GLY A 205 -0.86 39.81 -36.29
CA GLY A 205 -2.16 39.47 -36.86
C GLY A 205 -2.43 37.96 -37.01
N GLN A 206 -1.61 37.11 -36.38
CA GLN A 206 -1.63 35.65 -36.51
C GLN A 206 -2.69 34.97 -35.63
N LEU A 207 -3.43 35.73 -34.81
CA LEU A 207 -4.59 35.23 -34.05
C LEU A 207 -5.69 34.63 -34.95
N LYS A 208 -5.71 34.97 -36.26
CA LYS A 208 -6.62 34.40 -37.25
C LYS A 208 -6.28 32.97 -37.65
N ASP A 209 -5.03 32.56 -37.49
CA ASP A 209 -4.53 31.23 -37.87
C ASP A 209 -4.75 30.20 -36.76
N LEU A 210 -4.85 30.66 -35.51
CA LEU A 210 -5.16 29.82 -34.36
C LEU A 210 -6.57 29.21 -34.44
N THR A 211 -6.73 28.02 -33.90
CA THR A 211 -8.01 27.32 -33.80
C THR A 211 -8.91 27.96 -32.74
N VAL A 212 -10.23 27.78 -32.88
CA VAL A 212 -11.21 28.31 -31.92
C VAL A 212 -10.99 27.74 -30.51
N THR A 213 -10.44 26.53 -30.40
CA THR A 213 -10.07 25.87 -29.15
C THR A 213 -8.88 26.55 -28.47
N GLU A 214 -7.85 26.93 -29.22
CA GLU A 214 -6.67 27.64 -28.69
C GLU A 214 -7.02 29.04 -28.17
N LEU A 215 -7.85 29.78 -28.92
CA LEU A 215 -8.35 31.10 -28.49
C LEU A 215 -9.19 30.99 -27.19
N LYS A 216 -9.88 29.86 -26.99
CA LYS A 216 -10.65 29.62 -25.76
C LYS A 216 -9.75 29.29 -24.57
N TYR A 217 -8.55 28.74 -24.76
CA TYR A 217 -7.61 28.51 -23.65
C TYR A 217 -7.16 29.84 -23.03
N TYR A 218 -6.78 30.83 -23.83
CA TYR A 218 -6.44 32.17 -23.33
C TYR A 218 -7.62 32.83 -22.61
N LEU A 219 -8.80 32.81 -23.23
CA LEU A 219 -9.99 33.42 -22.61
C LEU A 219 -10.39 32.71 -21.31
N THR A 220 -10.24 31.38 -21.22
CA THR A 220 -10.51 30.63 -19.99
C THR A 220 -9.47 30.92 -18.90
N ALA A 221 -8.19 31.02 -19.27
CA ALA A 221 -7.11 31.35 -18.34
C ALA A 221 -7.26 32.76 -17.75
N HIS A 222 -7.76 33.71 -18.55
CA HIS A 222 -8.01 35.10 -18.12
C HIS A 222 -9.44 35.35 -17.61
N ASN A 223 -10.24 34.30 -17.37
CA ASN A 223 -11.63 34.39 -16.89
C ASN A 223 -12.55 35.26 -17.77
N LEU A 224 -12.30 35.31 -19.08
CA LEU A 224 -13.08 36.04 -20.06
C LEU A 224 -14.17 35.15 -20.69
N PRO A 225 -15.29 35.73 -21.16
CA PRO A 225 -16.34 34.97 -21.82
C PRO A 225 -15.84 34.21 -23.06
N VAL A 226 -16.13 32.90 -23.15
CA VAL A 226 -15.73 32.02 -24.26
C VAL A 226 -16.80 31.83 -25.34
N THR A 227 -17.90 32.59 -25.24
CA THR A 227 -19.03 32.51 -26.16
C THR A 227 -18.83 33.43 -27.36
N GLY A 228 -19.11 32.91 -28.56
CA GLY A 228 -19.06 33.66 -29.82
C GLY A 228 -18.41 32.91 -30.99
N LYS A 229 -18.51 33.49 -32.19
CA LYS A 229 -17.77 33.06 -33.39
C LYS A 229 -16.29 33.43 -33.26
N LYS A 230 -15.42 32.81 -34.06
CA LYS A 230 -13.95 32.99 -34.01
C LYS A 230 -13.51 34.45 -33.97
N GLU A 231 -14.12 35.30 -34.79
CA GLU A 231 -13.82 36.74 -34.86
C GLU A 231 -14.10 37.48 -33.54
N VAL A 232 -15.19 37.12 -32.85
CA VAL A 232 -15.58 37.72 -31.56
C VAL A 232 -14.58 37.35 -30.46
N LEU A 233 -14.04 36.13 -30.51
CA LEU A 233 -13.01 35.68 -29.57
C LEU A 233 -11.69 36.44 -29.81
N ILE A 234 -11.30 36.65 -31.07
CA ILE A 234 -10.10 37.42 -31.44
C ILE A 234 -10.24 38.88 -30.99
N SER A 235 -11.37 39.54 -31.28
CA SER A 235 -11.61 40.92 -30.84
C SER A 235 -11.54 41.07 -29.32
N ARG A 236 -12.02 40.06 -28.57
CA ARG A 236 -11.99 40.06 -27.10
C ARG A 236 -10.56 39.91 -26.55
N ILE A 237 -9.72 39.13 -27.22
CA ILE A 237 -8.29 38.98 -26.88
C ILE A 237 -7.52 40.27 -27.19
N LEU A 238 -7.77 40.89 -28.35
CA LEU A 238 -7.17 42.17 -28.74
C LEU A 238 -7.56 43.29 -27.76
N THR A 239 -8.85 43.37 -27.39
CA THR A 239 -9.35 44.33 -26.41
C THR A 239 -8.69 44.13 -25.03
N HIS A 240 -8.49 42.88 -24.60
CA HIS A 240 -7.81 42.57 -23.34
C HIS A 240 -6.31 42.94 -23.37
N LEU A 241 -5.65 42.81 -24.52
CA LEU A 241 -4.26 43.20 -24.73
C LEU A 241 -4.08 44.70 -25.07
N GLY A 242 -5.17 45.46 -25.16
CA GLY A 242 -5.17 46.90 -25.41
C GLY A 242 -4.83 47.30 -26.85
N LYS A 243 -5.16 46.45 -27.84
CA LYS A 243 -4.85 46.63 -29.27
C LYS A 243 -6.09 46.61 -30.15
#